data_AF-A0A1H2AIQ5-F1
#
_entry.id   AF-A0A1H2AIQ5-F1
#
_cell.length_a   1.000
_cell.length_b   1.000
_cell.length_c   1.000
_cell.angle_alpha   90.00
_cell.angle_beta   90.00
_cell.angle_gamma   90.00
#
_symmetry.space_group_name_H-M   'P 1'
#
loop_
_entity.id
_entity.type
_entity.pdbx_description
1 polymer ?
#
loop_
_entity_poly.entity_id
_entity_poly.type
_entity_poly.pdbx_seq_one_letter_code
_entity_poly.pdbx_strand_id
1 'polypeptide(L)' 'MSNEEPEFVFVPHLPDLIDASEYPDHPDGRLVRIEIRSDGTGVEVLADGFRPAWVEQLLAEVGGGPIDEMLCG' A
#
# COMPACT_ATOMS: atom_id res chain seq x y z
N MET A 1 8.16 -7.54 20.18
CA MET A 1 7.76 -7.86 18.79
C MET A 1 9.03 -7.61 17.99
N SER A 2 9.58 -8.64 17.36
CA SER A 2 10.83 -8.50 16.63
C SER A 2 10.62 -7.52 15.49
N ASN A 3 11.36 -6.41 15.47
CA ASN A 3 11.43 -5.51 14.33
C ASN A 3 12.25 -6.22 13.24
N GLU A 4 11.62 -7.15 12.54
CA GLU A 4 12.11 -7.56 11.22
C GLU A 4 11.71 -6.45 10.26
N GLU A 5 12.68 -5.90 9.52
CA GLU A 5 12.37 -4.95 8.46
C GLU A 5 11.44 -5.64 7.45
N PRO A 6 10.40 -4.95 6.96
CA PRO A 6 9.46 -5.54 6.01
C PRO A 6 10.22 -6.02 4.77
N GLU A 7 9.96 -7.26 4.36
CA GLU A 7 10.46 -7.79 3.09
C GLU A 7 9.64 -7.18 1.95
N PHE A 8 10.30 -6.73 0.89
CA PHE A 8 9.64 -6.13 -0.28
C PHE A 8 9.77 -7.03 -1.52
N VAL A 9 8.67 -7.19 -2.24
CA VAL A 9 8.60 -7.97 -3.48
C VAL A 9 8.06 -7.08 -4.59
N PHE A 10 8.82 -6.90 -5.67
CA PHE A 10 8.36 -6.09 -6.79
C PHE A 10 7.46 -6.89 -7.73
N VAL A 11 6.26 -6.38 -7.97
CA VAL A 11 5.26 -7.00 -8.86
C VAL A 11 5.00 -6.13 -10.09
N PRO A 12 4.61 -6.73 -11.23
CA PRO A 12 4.44 -5.99 -12.47
C PRO A 12 3.20 -5.09 -12.49
N HIS A 13 2.21 -5.36 -11.62
CA HIS A 13 0.96 -4.61 -11.59
C HIS A 13 0.24 -4.80 -10.25
N LEU A 14 -0.25 -3.69 -9.68
CA LEU A 14 -1.24 -3.66 -8.63
C LEU A 14 -2.44 -2.81 -9.08
N PRO A 15 -3.67 -3.07 -8.60
CA PRO A 15 -4.79 -2.18 -8.86
C PRO A 15 -4.54 -0.79 -8.27
N ASP A 16 -4.64 0.25 -9.09
CA ASP A 16 -4.66 1.63 -8.59
C ASP A 16 -5.93 1.83 -7.76
N LEU A 17 -5.78 2.36 -6.55
CA LEU A 17 -6.93 2.77 -5.75
C LEU A 17 -7.20 4.25 -5.93
N ILE A 18 -6.20 5.06 -6.26
CA ILE A 18 -6.28 6.51 -6.43
C ILE A 18 -6.10 6.86 -7.91
N ASP A 19 -7.01 7.68 -8.44
CA ASP A 19 -6.89 8.19 -9.81
C ASP A 19 -6.16 9.55 -9.85
N ALA A 20 -5.41 9.81 -10.93
CA ALA A 20 -4.68 11.07 -11.12
C ALA A 20 -5.60 12.31 -11.13
N SER A 21 -6.88 12.16 -11.48
CA SER A 21 -7.88 13.22 -11.41
C SER A 21 -8.18 13.69 -9.98
N GLU A 22 -7.84 12.90 -8.96
CA GLU A 22 -8.05 13.24 -7.55
C GLU A 22 -6.90 14.10 -6.99
N TYR A 23 -5.77 14.19 -7.70
CA TYR A 23 -4.57 14.88 -7.21
C TYR A 23 -4.80 16.38 -6.91
N PRO A 24 -5.57 17.14 -7.72
CA PRO A 24 -5.85 18.55 -7.43
C PRO A 24 -6.59 18.79 -6.11
N ASP A 25 -7.36 17.81 -5.64
CA ASP A 25 -8.15 17.92 -4.40
C ASP A 25 -7.34 17.59 -3.14
N HIS A 26 -6.12 17.06 -3.31
CA HIS A 26 -5.21 16.67 -2.24
C HIS A 26 -3.82 17.31 -2.39
N PRO A 27 -3.73 18.65 -2.41
CA PRO A 27 -2.49 19.37 -2.70
C PRO A 27 -1.40 19.19 -1.63
N ASP A 28 -1.74 18.70 -0.45
CA ASP A 28 -0.80 18.38 0.62
C ASP A 28 -0.15 16.99 0.46
N GLY A 29 -0.62 16.20 -0.51
CA GLY A 29 -0.12 14.88 -0.84
C GLY A 29 -0.30 13.89 0.30
N ARG A 30 -1.40 14.00 1.06
CA ARG A 30 -1.67 13.16 2.24
C ARG A 30 -2.76 12.12 2.02
N LEU A 31 -3.34 12.04 0.82
CA LEU A 31 -4.34 11.02 0.53
C LEU A 31 -3.68 9.63 0.56
N VAL A 32 -4.27 8.75 1.37
CA VAL A 32 -4.00 7.32 1.41
C VAL A 32 -5.36 6.62 1.30
N ARG A 33 -5.46 5.63 0.41
CA ARG A 33 -6.66 4.80 0.26
C ARG A 33 -6.27 3.35 0.52
N ILE A 34 -7.09 2.67 1.29
CA ILE A 34 -6.86 1.28 1.71
C ILE A 34 -8.08 0.48 1.33
N GLU A 35 -7.86 -0.64 0.64
CA GLU A 35 -8.85 -1.66 0.42
C GLU A 35 -8.48 -2.90 1.24
N ILE A 36 -9.43 -3.39 2.02
CA ILE A 36 -9.26 -4.61 2.82
C ILE A 36 -10.25 -5.64 2.29
N ARG A 37 -9.71 -6.75 1.81
CA ARG A 37 -10.50 -7.90 1.35
C ARG A 37 -10.24 -9.06 2.30
N SER A 38 -11.29 -9.80 2.63
CA SER A 38 -11.14 -11.04 3.39
C SER A 38 -11.85 -12.15 2.65
N ASP A 39 -11.18 -13.29 2.53
CA ASP A 39 -11.80 -14.54 2.09
C ASP A 39 -11.54 -15.66 3.10
N GLY A 40 -11.97 -16.88 2.77
CA GLY A 40 -11.79 -18.04 3.65
C GLY A 40 -10.33 -18.46 3.87
N THR A 41 -9.36 -17.79 3.23
CA THR A 41 -7.92 -18.08 3.31
C THR A 41 -7.15 -17.02 4.10
N GLY A 42 -7.69 -15.81 4.23
CA GLY A 42 -7.02 -14.74 4.98
C GLY A 42 -7.58 -13.35 4.71
N VAL A 43 -6.75 -12.36 5.04
CA VAL A 43 -7.01 -10.93 4.81
C VAL A 43 -5.94 -10.41 3.86
N GLU A 44 -6.37 -9.76 2.78
CA GLU A 44 -5.54 -9.03 1.84
C GLU A 44 -5.74 -7.53 2.10
N VAL A 45 -4.63 -6.78 2.17
CA VAL A 45 -4.64 -5.33 2.33
C VAL A 45 -3.89 -4.72 1.15
N LEU A 46 -4.61 -3.96 0.34
CA LEU A 46 -4.04 -3.16 -0.73
C LEU A 46 -4.10 -1.69 -0.31
N ALA A 47 -3.00 -0.97 -0.44
CA ALA A 47 -2.93 0.43 -0.08
C ALA A 47 -2.23 1.23 -1.18
N ASP A 48 -2.76 2.43 -1.41
CA ASP A 48 -2.28 3.38 -2.40
C ASP A 48 -2.20 4.76 -1.75
N GLY A 49 -1.21 5.55 -2.12
CA GLY A 49 -0.97 6.84 -1.52
C GLY A 49 0.06 7.66 -2.25
N PHE A 50 -0.07 8.98 -2.15
CA PHE A 50 0.79 9.92 -2.88
C PHE A 50 2.23 9.90 -2.36
N ARG A 51 2.43 9.39 -1.15
CA ARG A 51 3.74 9.20 -0.52
C ARG A 51 3.92 7.72 -0.16
N PRO A 52 4.61 6.93 -1.00
CA PRO A 52 4.82 5.50 -0.78
C PRO A 52 5.34 5.17 0.63
N ALA A 53 6.31 5.93 1.13
CA ALA A 53 6.87 5.75 2.47
C ALA A 53 5.83 5.77 3.61
N TRP A 54 4.71 6.46 3.46
CA TRP A 54 3.63 6.45 4.46
C TRP A 54 2.77 5.19 4.37
N VAL A 55 2.55 4.70 3.15
CA VAL A 55 1.85 3.44 2.89
C VAL A 55 2.68 2.27 3.41
N GLU A 56 3.96 2.25 3.11
CA GLU A 56 4.91 1.22 3.56
C GLU A 56 4.97 1.12 5.09
N GLN A 57 5.04 2.27 5.79
CA GLN A 57 5.01 2.30 7.26
C GLN A 57 3.72 1.72 7.82
N LEU A 58 2.57 2.10 7.24
CA LEU A 58 1.27 1.59 7.65
C LEU A 58 1.18 0.07 7.46
N LEU A 59 1.58 -0.43 6.28
CA LEU A 59 1.54 -1.87 5.97
C LEU A 59 2.51 -2.67 6.87
N ALA A 60 3.70 -2.12 7.15
CA ALA A 60 4.65 -2.74 8.07
C ALA A 60 4.09 -2.87 9.50
N GLU A 61 3.33 -1.88 9.97
CA GLU A 61 2.66 -1.94 11.28
C GLU A 61 1.52 -2.96 11.33
N VAL A 62 0.78 -3.13 10.23
CA VAL A 62 -0.26 -4.16 10.10
C VAL A 62 0.37 -5.56 10.16
N GLY A 63 1.55 -5.73 9.56
CA GLY A 63 2.24 -7.01 9.46
C GLY A 63 1.49 -8.01 8.57
N GLY A 64 2.01 -9.24 8.44
CA GLY A 64 1.33 -10.31 7.72
C GLY A 64 2.10 -10.95 6.57
N GLY A 65 3.30 -10.47 6.25
CA GLY A 65 4.17 -11.06 5.24
C GLY A 65 4.98 -10.01 4.48
N PRO A 66 5.56 -10.40 3.33
CA PRO A 66 6.18 -9.47 2.39
C PRO A 66 5.18 -8.43 1.88
N ILE A 67 5.67 -7.22 1.61
CA ILE A 67 4.91 -6.14 0.98
C ILE A 67 5.17 -6.21 -0.53
N ASP A 68 4.10 -6.44 -1.30
CA ASP A 68 4.16 -6.34 -2.75
C ASP A 68 4.16 -4.86 -3.17
N GLU A 69 5.13 -4.46 -3.97
CA GLU A 69 5.30 -3.09 -4.47
C GLU A 69 5.28 -3.08 -6.00
N MET A 70 4.47 -2.19 -6.59
CA MET A 70 4.47 -2.00 -8.04
C MET A 70 5.63 -1.08 -8.43
N LEU A 71 6.44 -1.50 -9.40
CA LEU A 71 7.43 -0.62 -10.03
C LEU A 71 6.72 0.42 -10.89
N CYS A 72 6.49 1.60 -10.32
CA CYS A 72 6.06 2.78 -11.08
C CYS A 72 7.28 3.32 -11.84
N GLY A 73 7.35 3.02 -13.14
CA GLY A 73 8.40 3.50 -14.05
C GLY A 73 8.30 4.99 -14.39
#